data_AF-A0A2L2YZQ8-F1
#
_entry.id   AF-A0A2L2YZQ8-F1
#
_cell.length_a   1.000
_cell.length_b   1.000
_cell.length_c   1.000
_cell.angle_alpha   90.00
_cell.angle_beta   90.00
_cell.angle_gamma   90.00
#
_symmetry.space_group_name_H-M   'P 1'
#
loop_
_entity.id
_entity.type
_entity.pdbx_description
1 polymer ?
#
loop_
_entity_poly.entity_id
_entity_poly.type
_entity_poly.pdbx_seq_one_letter_code
_entity_poly.pdbx_strand_id
1 'polypeptide(L)'
;DHWCNVPELVSSNLSISDQRSLISPPGDKCHMYNINFTDFLSNGSYIIPENTTTRPCNHGRQYDNTSWDTTASTKWNMVCDDGHYNSLVLTLFNVGSILGTPIYGMLSDKIGRKITFFITIFVTAVTAITSVVMDNFIAFIVIKTINGSLMPSVFQ
;
A
#
# COMPACT_ATOMS: atom_id res chain seq x y z
N ASP A 1 -9.52 -4.10 1.56
CA ASP A 1 -10.33 -3.48 0.48
C ASP A 1 -10.33 -1.96 0.64
N HIS A 2 -10.69 -1.19 -0.39
CA HIS A 2 -10.76 0.27 -0.31
C HIS A 2 -11.96 0.84 -1.11
N TRP A 3 -12.43 2.03 -0.73
CA TRP A 3 -13.47 2.81 -1.41
C TRP A 3 -13.22 4.32 -1.22
N CYS A 4 -13.90 5.17 -1.99
CA CYS A 4 -13.80 6.62 -1.81
C CYS A 4 -14.41 7.08 -0.48
N ASN A 5 -13.75 8.01 0.20
CA ASN A 5 -14.32 8.66 1.39
C ASN A 5 -15.34 9.72 0.96
N VAL A 6 -16.58 9.59 1.45
CA VAL A 6 -17.68 10.51 1.16
C VAL A 6 -18.31 10.93 2.50
N PRO A 7 -17.94 12.09 3.06
CA PRO A 7 -18.33 12.49 4.41
C PRO A 7 -19.84 12.64 4.58
N GLU A 8 -20.56 12.95 3.50
CA GLU A 8 -22.02 13.04 3.49
C GLU A 8 -22.67 11.69 3.81
N LEU A 9 -22.11 10.59 3.29
CA LEU A 9 -22.60 9.24 3.56
C LEU A 9 -22.15 8.75 4.93
N VAL A 10 -20.93 9.08 5.35
CA VAL A 10 -20.43 8.70 6.69
C VAL A 10 -21.26 9.35 7.81
N SER A 11 -21.79 10.55 7.56
CA SER A 11 -22.67 11.27 8.50
C SER A 11 -24.10 10.72 8.52
N SER A 12 -24.47 9.87 7.57
CA SER A 12 -25.79 9.24 7.51
C SER A 12 -25.84 8.00 8.42
N ASN A 13 -27.02 7.67 8.96
CA ASN A 13 -27.22 6.51 9.83
C ASN A 13 -27.35 5.17 9.04
N LEU A 14 -26.65 5.05 7.91
CA LEU A 14 -26.66 3.86 7.04
C LEU A 14 -25.58 2.85 7.45
N SER A 15 -25.81 1.57 7.14
CA SER A 15 -24.80 0.52 7.27
C SER A 15 -23.62 0.75 6.31
N ILE A 16 -22.41 0.38 6.73
CA ILE A 16 -21.18 0.50 5.94
C ILE A 16 -21.28 -0.30 4.62
N SER A 17 -21.99 -1.44 4.63
CA SER A 17 -22.25 -2.24 3.43
C SER A 17 -23.02 -1.47 2.36
N ASP A 18 -24.01 -0.71 2.79
CA ASP A 18 -24.95 0.00 1.91
C ASP A 18 -24.30 1.29 1.42
N GLN A 19 -23.50 1.95 2.26
CA GLN A 19 -22.65 3.05 1.81
C GLN A 19 -21.68 2.58 0.72
N ARG A 20 -21.05 1.41 0.90
CA ARG A 20 -20.07 0.89 -0.06
C ARG A 20 -20.68 0.59 -1.43
N SER A 21 -21.90 0.03 -1.47
CA SER A 21 -22.60 -0.24 -2.74
C SER A 21 -23.05 1.03 -3.45
N LEU A 22 -23.31 2.11 -2.70
CA LEU A 22 -23.68 3.42 -3.25
C LEU A 22 -22.48 4.23 -3.77
N ILE A 23 -21.30 4.03 -3.19
CA ILE A 23 -20.09 4.82 -3.52
C ILE A 23 -19.34 4.24 -4.72
N SER A 24 -19.18 2.92 -4.78
CA SER A 24 -18.24 2.27 -5.69
C SER A 24 -18.95 1.61 -6.89
N PRO A 25 -18.61 1.98 -8.13
CA PRO A 25 -19.16 1.33 -9.32
C PRO A 25 -18.68 -0.12 -9.47
N PRO A 26 -19.47 -0.98 -10.17
CA PRO A 26 -19.09 -2.36 -10.39
C PRO A 26 -17.84 -2.44 -11.29
N GLY A 27 -16.75 -2.98 -10.75
CA GLY A 27 -15.49 -3.19 -11.47
C GLY A 27 -14.42 -2.11 -11.26
N ASP A 28 -14.77 -0.94 -10.74
CA ASP A 28 -13.82 0.15 -10.46
C ASP A 28 -13.97 0.67 -9.02
N LYS A 29 -12.88 0.56 -8.24
CA LYS A 29 -12.81 0.99 -6.83
C LYS A 29 -12.14 2.36 -6.66
N CYS A 30 -11.62 2.92 -7.75
CA CYS A 30 -10.82 4.14 -7.76
C CYS A 30 -11.62 5.41 -8.06
N HIS A 31 -12.79 5.22 -8.65
CA HIS A 31 -13.71 6.30 -8.97
C HIS A 31 -15.00 6.14 -8.17
N MET A 32 -15.68 7.27 -7.95
CA MET A 32 -17.02 7.34 -7.37
C MET A 32 -18.00 7.94 -8.37
N TYR A 33 -19.29 7.71 -8.17
CA TYR A 33 -20.33 8.35 -8.95
C TYR A 33 -20.31 9.89 -8.76
N ASN A 34 -20.44 10.63 -9.88
CA ASN A 34 -20.51 12.08 -9.87
C ASN A 34 -21.96 12.55 -9.61
N ILE A 35 -22.43 12.33 -8.39
CA ILE A 35 -23.75 12.77 -7.93
C ILE A 35 -23.62 13.65 -6.70
N ASN A 36 -24.62 14.50 -6.47
CA ASN A 36 -24.71 15.26 -5.24
C ASN A 36 -25.30 14.35 -4.14
N PHE A 37 -24.42 13.79 -3.31
CA PHE A 37 -24.80 12.85 -2.26
C PHE A 37 -25.74 13.46 -1.20
N THR A 38 -25.67 14.78 -0.99
CA THR A 38 -26.57 15.50 -0.07
C THR A 38 -28.03 15.44 -0.54
N ASP A 39 -28.27 15.81 -1.80
CA ASP A 39 -29.60 15.76 -2.42
C ASP A 39 -30.09 14.32 -2.53
N PHE A 40 -29.20 13.39 -2.88
CA PHE A 40 -29.49 11.97 -3.00
C PHE A 40 -29.99 11.34 -1.69
N LEU A 41 -29.36 11.68 -0.56
CA LEU A 41 -29.80 11.26 0.78
C LEU A 41 -31.13 11.91 1.17
N SER A 42 -31.36 13.18 0.80
CA SER A 42 -32.60 13.90 1.11
C SER A 42 -33.82 13.36 0.37
N ASN A 43 -33.63 12.86 -0.85
CA ASN A 43 -34.71 12.37 -1.71
C ASN A 43 -35.13 10.93 -1.38
N GLY A 44 -34.37 10.22 -0.53
CA GLY A 44 -34.67 8.85 -0.09
C GLY A 44 -34.58 7.79 -1.19
N SER A 45 -34.06 8.14 -2.37
CA SER A 45 -33.94 7.24 -3.52
C SER A 45 -32.54 6.58 -3.52
N TYR A 46 -32.42 5.35 -3.03
CA TYR A 46 -31.16 4.58 -3.02
C TYR A 46 -30.83 3.91 -4.36
N ILE A 47 -31.22 4.52 -5.49
CA ILE A 47 -31.05 3.96 -6.83
C ILE A 47 -30.14 4.89 -7.63
N ILE A 48 -28.97 4.38 -8.02
CA ILE A 48 -28.03 5.12 -8.86
C ILE A 48 -28.52 5.09 -10.31
N PRO A 49 -28.63 6.24 -11.00
CA PRO A 49 -28.99 6.27 -12.42
C PRO A 49 -27.92 5.57 -13.28
N GLU A 50 -28.32 4.72 -14.23
CA GLU A 50 -27.38 3.95 -15.08
C GLU A 50 -26.43 4.83 -15.92
N ASN A 51 -26.83 6.06 -16.26
CA ASN A 51 -26.03 7.02 -17.05
C ASN A 51 -25.20 7.98 -16.20
N THR A 52 -24.83 7.59 -14.99
CA THR A 52 -24.05 8.45 -14.09
C THR A 52 -22.57 8.38 -14.43
N THR A 53 -21.96 9.52 -14.70
CA THR A 53 -20.51 9.62 -14.93
C THR A 53 -19.74 9.37 -13.64
N THR A 54 -18.54 8.80 -13.75
CA THR A 54 -17.64 8.58 -12.61
C THR A 54 -16.61 9.71 -12.50
N ARG A 55 -16.12 9.98 -11.29
CA ARG A 55 -15.07 10.96 -10.98
C ARG A 55 -14.09 10.40 -9.95
N PRO A 56 -12.82 10.88 -9.90
CA PRO A 56 -11.87 10.44 -8.89
C PRO A 56 -12.33 10.83 -7.47
N CYS A 57 -11.85 10.11 -6.45
CA CYS A 57 -12.20 10.39 -5.06
C CYS A 57 -11.67 11.78 -4.61
N ASN A 58 -12.56 12.73 -4.29
CA ASN A 58 -12.16 14.08 -3.90
C ASN A 58 -11.72 14.20 -2.42
N HIS A 59 -12.17 13.31 -1.52
CA HIS A 59 -11.99 13.46 -0.07
C HIS A 59 -11.16 12.31 0.53
N GLY A 60 -10.30 11.71 -0.29
CA GLY A 60 -9.46 10.59 0.08
C GLY A 60 -10.17 9.25 -0.05
N ARG A 61 -9.51 8.19 0.45
CA ARG A 61 -9.95 6.80 0.34
C ARG A 61 -10.11 6.23 1.75
N GLN A 62 -11.18 5.48 1.98
CA GLN A 62 -11.35 4.68 3.18
C GLN A 62 -10.93 3.24 2.91
N TYR A 63 -10.36 2.62 3.93
CA TYR A 63 -9.89 1.24 3.88
C TYR A 63 -10.61 0.43 4.93
N ASP A 64 -10.94 -0.80 4.57
CA ASP A 64 -11.51 -1.75 5.51
C ASP A 64 -10.42 -2.23 6.48
N ASN A 65 -10.49 -1.77 7.73
CA ASN A 65 -9.57 -2.16 8.79
C ASN A 65 -10.10 -3.37 9.61
N THR A 66 -11.21 -3.99 9.21
CA THR A 66 -11.82 -5.11 9.97
C THR A 66 -10.96 -6.38 9.97
N SER A 67 -10.07 -6.56 8.98
CA SER A 67 -9.25 -7.76 8.81
C SER A 67 -7.75 -7.53 9.02
N TRP A 68 -7.25 -6.31 8.81
CA TRP A 68 -5.83 -5.97 8.98
C TRP A 68 -5.65 -4.53 9.46
N ASP A 69 -4.76 -4.31 10.42
CA ASP A 69 -4.26 -2.99 10.79
C ASP A 69 -3.46 -2.34 9.64
N THR A 70 -3.30 -1.02 9.70
CA THR A 70 -2.68 -0.17 8.66
C THR A 70 -1.48 -0.83 7.98
N THR A 71 -1.67 -1.31 6.77
CA THR A 71 -0.61 -1.92 5.96
C THR A 71 0.26 -0.84 5.30
N ALA A 72 1.46 -1.19 4.84
CA ALA A 72 2.33 -0.25 4.11
C ALA A 72 1.62 0.35 2.88
N SER A 73 0.76 -0.41 2.20
CA SER A 73 -0.06 0.06 1.07
C SER A 73 -1.18 1.00 1.49
N THR A 74 -1.79 0.79 2.65
CA THR A 74 -2.78 1.71 3.24
C THR A 74 -2.12 3.00 3.75
N LYS A 75 -0.94 2.90 4.40
CA LYS A 75 -0.21 4.04 4.97
C LYS A 75 0.19 5.07 3.91
N TRP A 76 0.56 4.59 2.72
CA TRP A 76 1.04 5.42 1.62
C TRP A 76 0.04 5.57 0.48
N ASN A 77 -1.23 5.17 0.69
CA ASN A 77 -2.31 5.25 -0.30
C ASN A 77 -1.91 4.71 -1.69
N MET A 78 -1.18 3.59 -1.76
CA MET A 78 -0.58 3.05 -3.00
C MET A 78 -1.61 2.36 -3.93
N VAL A 79 -2.80 2.93 -4.08
CA VAL A 79 -3.89 2.41 -4.90
C VAL A 79 -4.29 3.44 -5.95
N CYS A 80 -4.89 2.97 -7.05
CA CYS A 80 -5.34 3.82 -8.16
C CYS A 80 -4.17 4.54 -8.83
N ASP A 81 -4.19 5.88 -8.92
CA ASP A 81 -3.14 6.70 -9.54
C ASP A 81 -1.75 6.47 -8.89
N ASP A 82 -1.76 6.18 -7.59
CA ASP A 82 -0.56 5.95 -6.78
C ASP A 82 -0.13 4.47 -6.75
N GLY A 83 -0.75 3.62 -7.57
CA GLY A 83 -0.38 2.21 -7.70
C GLY A 83 1.07 1.98 -8.16
N HIS A 84 1.66 2.98 -8.82
CA HIS A 84 3.04 2.94 -9.27
C HIS A 84 4.06 2.85 -8.12
N TYR A 85 3.73 3.32 -6.91
CA TYR A 85 4.62 3.22 -5.75
C TYR A 85 4.93 1.78 -5.36
N ASN A 86 3.95 0.86 -5.48
CA ASN A 86 4.20 -0.55 -5.19
C ASN A 86 5.20 -1.16 -6.18
N SER A 87 5.05 -0.82 -7.46
CA SER A 87 5.99 -1.23 -8.51
C SER A 87 7.37 -0.63 -8.26
N LEU A 88 7.47 0.65 -7.87
CA LEU A 88 8.75 1.29 -7.54
C LEU A 88 9.46 0.61 -6.38
N VAL A 89 8.74 0.28 -5.29
CA VAL A 89 9.30 -0.43 -4.13
C VAL A 89 9.87 -1.79 -4.58
N LEU A 90 9.13 -2.53 -5.40
CA LEU A 90 9.58 -3.82 -5.92
C LEU A 90 10.79 -3.69 -6.85
N THR A 91 10.78 -2.72 -7.76
CA THR A 91 11.91 -2.46 -8.66
C THR A 91 13.16 -2.09 -7.88
N LEU A 92 13.06 -1.17 -6.92
CA LEU A 92 14.20 -0.78 -6.07
C LEU A 92 14.71 -1.93 -5.21
N PHE A 93 13.80 -2.76 -4.67
CA PHE A 93 14.18 -3.97 -3.96
C PHE A 93 15.00 -4.92 -4.86
N ASN A 94 14.56 -5.16 -6.09
CA ASN A 94 15.27 -6.00 -7.04
C ASN A 94 16.62 -5.40 -7.46
N VAL A 95 16.68 -4.09 -7.72
CA VAL A 95 17.94 -3.37 -8.01
C VAL A 95 18.91 -3.51 -6.83
N GLY A 96 18.41 -3.37 -5.60
CA GLY A 96 19.18 -3.60 -4.38
C GLY A 96 19.77 -5.01 -4.32
N SER A 97 18.98 -6.03 -4.67
CA SER A 97 19.45 -7.43 -4.75
C SER A 97 20.55 -7.61 -5.80
N ILE A 98 20.39 -7.03 -7.00
CA ILE A 98 21.38 -7.14 -8.08
C ILE A 98 22.71 -6.52 -7.64
N LEU A 99 22.68 -5.34 -7.02
CA LEU A 99 23.88 -4.65 -6.54
C LEU A 99 24.47 -5.32 -5.29
N GLY A 100 23.64 -5.88 -4.42
CA GLY A 100 24.07 -6.56 -3.19
C GLY A 100 24.82 -7.85 -3.46
N THR A 101 24.40 -8.62 -4.46
CA THR A 101 24.96 -9.95 -4.77
C THR A 101 26.51 -9.96 -4.89
N PRO A 102 27.15 -9.14 -5.74
CA PRO A 102 28.61 -9.11 -5.84
C PRO A 102 29.29 -8.61 -4.56
N ILE A 103 28.68 -7.66 -3.85
CA ILE A 103 29.24 -7.07 -2.61
C ILE A 103 29.30 -8.14 -1.51
N TYR A 104 28.17 -8.81 -1.24
CA TYR A 104 28.09 -9.84 -0.21
C TYR A 104 28.82 -11.13 -0.63
N GLY A 105 28.91 -11.42 -1.93
CA GLY A 105 29.76 -12.49 -2.45
C GLY A 105 31.23 -12.27 -2.09
N MET A 106 31.79 -11.10 -2.43
CA MET A 106 33.17 -10.75 -2.06
C MET A 106 33.39 -10.71 -0.54
N LEU A 107 32.40 -10.25 0.21
CA LEU A 107 32.46 -10.20 1.67
C LEU A 107 32.46 -11.61 2.29
N SER A 108 31.64 -12.52 1.76
CA SER A 108 31.57 -13.92 2.17
C SER A 108 32.91 -14.63 1.97
N ASP A 109 33.59 -14.36 0.87
CA ASP A 109 34.88 -14.97 0.55
C ASP A 109 36.01 -14.45 1.47
N LYS A 110 35.93 -13.19 1.94
CA LYS A 110 36.93 -12.59 2.83
C LYS A 110 36.74 -12.91 4.31
N ILE A 111 35.50 -12.82 4.80
CA ILE A 111 35.18 -12.96 6.24
C ILE A 111 34.84 -14.43 6.58
N GLY A 112 34.47 -15.22 5.57
CA GLY A 112 34.01 -16.59 5.72
C GLY A 112 32.48 -16.68 5.69
N ARG A 113 31.98 -17.71 5.01
CA ARG A 113 30.55 -17.93 4.73
C ARG A 113 29.68 -18.01 5.98
N LYS A 114 30.18 -18.62 7.06
CA LYS A 114 29.43 -18.83 8.31
C LYS A 114 29.17 -17.53 9.07
N ILE A 115 30.19 -16.65 9.16
CA ILE A 115 30.08 -15.36 9.86
C ILE A 115 29.19 -14.41 9.05
N THR A 116 29.36 -14.40 7.73
CA THR A 116 28.56 -13.56 6.83
C THR A 116 27.08 -13.86 6.94
N PHE A 117 26.69 -15.14 7.05
CA PHE A 117 25.29 -15.55 7.25
C PHE A 117 24.67 -14.99 8.55
N PHE A 118 25.39 -15.04 9.67
CA PHE A 118 24.87 -14.48 10.93
C PHE A 118 24.75 -12.96 10.87
N ILE A 119 25.71 -12.27 10.23
CA ILE A 119 25.67 -10.81 10.06
C ILE A 119 24.48 -10.41 9.20
N THR A 120 24.26 -11.06 8.05
CA THR A 120 23.17 -10.70 7.13
C THR A 120 21.80 -10.94 7.75
N ILE A 121 21.64 -12.01 8.54
CA ILE A 121 20.41 -12.25 9.31
C ILE A 121 20.18 -11.15 10.34
N PHE A 122 21.21 -10.80 11.11
CA PHE A 122 21.09 -9.77 12.13
C PHE A 122 20.71 -8.41 11.53
N VAL A 123 21.38 -8.01 10.45
CA VAL A 123 21.08 -6.74 9.75
C VAL A 123 19.68 -6.78 9.13
N THR A 124 19.27 -7.91 8.54
CA THR A 124 17.90 -8.09 8.00
C THR A 124 16.85 -7.92 9.09
N ALA A 125 17.07 -8.49 10.28
CA ALA A 125 16.14 -8.35 11.41
C ALA A 125 16.01 -6.90 11.88
N VAL A 126 17.14 -6.21 12.07
CA VAL A 126 17.16 -4.80 12.51
C VAL A 126 16.48 -3.89 11.49
N THR A 127 16.80 -4.05 10.20
CA THR A 127 16.21 -3.25 9.13
C THR A 127 14.71 -3.52 8.96
N ALA A 128 14.27 -4.77 9.11
CA ALA A 128 12.85 -5.12 9.06
C ALA A 128 12.06 -4.44 10.19
N ILE A 129 12.55 -4.49 11.43
CA ILE A 129 11.91 -3.82 12.58
C ILE A 129 11.86 -2.31 12.35
N THR A 130 12.96 -1.73 11.90
CA THR A 130 13.04 -0.28 11.64
C THR A 130 12.03 0.15 10.57
N SER A 131 11.80 -0.69 9.55
CA SER A 131 10.86 -0.37 8.47
C SER A 131 9.41 -0.24 8.95
N VAL A 132 9.02 -0.91 10.04
CA VAL A 132 7.67 -0.84 10.61
C VAL A 132 7.43 0.50 11.31
N VAL A 133 8.47 1.03 11.97
CA VAL A 133 8.39 2.27 12.76
C VAL A 133 8.54 3.52 11.88
N MET A 134 9.01 3.37 10.64
CA MET A 134 9.28 4.52 9.77
C MET A 134 7.99 5.12 9.19
N ASP A 135 7.80 6.41 9.48
CA ASP A 135 6.73 7.24 8.94
C ASP A 135 7.12 8.03 7.69
N ASN A 136 8.36 7.90 7.21
CA ASN A 136 8.85 8.56 5.99
C ASN A 136 8.96 7.57 4.83
N PHE A 137 8.33 7.87 3.69
CA PHE A 137 8.27 6.97 2.54
C PHE A 137 9.65 6.69 1.93
N ILE A 138 10.46 7.74 1.79
CA ILE A 138 11.82 7.63 1.25
C ILE A 138 12.69 6.76 2.17
N ALA A 139 12.64 7.01 3.48
CA ALA A 139 13.40 6.22 4.46
C ALA A 139 12.97 4.75 4.43
N PHE A 140 11.66 4.49 4.35
CA PHE A 140 11.12 3.14 4.21
C PHE A 140 11.64 2.42 2.96
N ILE A 141 11.63 3.09 1.80
CA ILE A 141 12.15 2.53 0.54
C ILE A 141 13.64 2.23 0.64
N VAL A 142 14.44 3.15 1.19
CA VAL A 142 15.89 2.96 1.33
C VAL A 142 16.19 1.75 2.21
N ILE A 143 15.53 1.64 3.37
CA ILE A 143 15.69 0.50 4.28
C ILE A 143 15.25 -0.81 3.61
N LYS A 144 14.14 -0.81 2.87
CA LYS A 144 13.69 -1.97 2.09
C LYS A 144 14.67 -2.36 0.99
N THR A 145 15.29 -1.40 0.32
CA THR A 145 16.31 -1.63 -0.72
C THR A 145 17.56 -2.25 -0.11
N ILE A 146 17.99 -1.76 1.06
CA ILE A 146 19.10 -2.34 1.83
C ILE A 146 18.76 -3.78 2.24
N ASN A 147 17.55 -4.02 2.75
CA ASN A 147 17.11 -5.37 3.11
C ASN A 147 17.09 -6.31 1.88
N GLY A 148 16.62 -5.82 0.73
CA GLY A 148 16.67 -6.57 -0.53
C GLY A 148 18.07 -6.92 -1.00
N SER A 149 19.06 -6.06 -0.73
CA SER A 149 20.46 -6.36 -1.05
C SER A 149 21.02 -7.57 -0.29
N LEU A 150 20.47 -7.88 0.90
CA LEU A 150 20.90 -8.98 1.77
C LEU A 150 20.25 -10.32 1.40
N MET A 151 19.13 -10.30 0.67
CA MET A 151 18.40 -11.50 0.29
C MET A 151 19.21 -12.52 -0.54
N PRO A 152 19.99 -12.12 -1.58
CA PRO A 152 20.78 -13.07 -2.36
C PRO A 152 21.88 -13.75 -1.54
N SER A 153 22.36 -13.13 -0.46
CA SER A 153 23.39 -13.70 0.42
C SER A 153 22.92 -14.92 1.20
N VAL A 154 21.61 -15.09 1.39
CA VAL A 154 21.02 -16.19 2.17
C VAL A 154 20.93 -17.49 1.36
N PHE A 155 20.84 -17.39 0.03
CA PHE A 155 20.65 -18.53 -0.86
C PHE A 155 21.96 -19.07 -1.46
N GLN A 156 23.10 -18.41 -1.23
CA GLN A 156 24.38 -18.75 -1.82
C GLN A 156 25.34 -19.49 -0.87
#